data_AF-A0A534PA81-F1
#
_entry.id   AF-A0A534PA81-F1
#
_cell.length_a   1.000
_cell.length_b   1.000
_cell.length_c   1.000
_cell.angle_alpha   90.00
_cell.angle_beta   90.00
_cell.angle_gamma   90.00
#
_symmetry.space_group_name_H-M   'P 1'
#
loop_
_entity.id
_entity.type
_entity.pdbx_description
1 polymer ?
#
loop_
_entity_poly.entity_id
_entity_poly.type
_entity_poly.pdbx_seq_one_letter_code
_entity_poly.pdbx_strand_id
1 'polypeptide(L)'
;MRDLYSLFEKPKDPLAFNALRISIASPDKIREWSFGEVKKPETINYRTFKPERDGLFCAKIFGPVKDYECNCGKYKRMKHRGVVCEKCGVEVIQSKVRRERMGHITLATPVAHIWFL
;
A
#
# COMPACT_ATOMS: atom_id res chain seq x y z
N MET A 1 -15.31 -16.60 -18.14
CA MET A 1 -14.44 -17.77 -18.41
C MET A 1 -12.95 -17.51 -18.15
N ARG A 2 -12.54 -16.31 -17.65
CA ARG A 2 -11.14 -16.01 -17.29
C ARG A 2 -10.82 -16.20 -15.78
N ASP A 3 -11.84 -16.25 -14.92
CA ASP A 3 -11.64 -16.21 -13.45
C ASP A 3 -11.43 -17.58 -12.79
N LEU A 4 -11.72 -18.68 -13.48
CA LEU A 4 -11.51 -20.04 -12.94
C LEU A 4 -10.06 -20.52 -13.07
N TYR A 5 -9.29 -19.96 -14.01
CA TYR A 5 -7.89 -20.33 -14.23
C TYR A 5 -6.96 -19.78 -13.13
N SER A 6 -7.33 -18.65 -12.51
CA SER A 6 -6.57 -18.03 -11.42
C SER A 6 -6.58 -18.85 -10.12
N LEU A 7 -7.55 -19.77 -9.97
CA LEU A 7 -7.68 -20.64 -8.80
C LEU A 7 -6.73 -21.86 -8.84
N PHE A 8 -6.27 -22.25 -10.04
CA PHE A 8 -5.36 -23.38 -10.25
C PHE A 8 -3.94 -22.94 -10.61
N GLU A 9 -3.64 -21.65 -10.64
CA GLU A 9 -2.25 -21.19 -10.71
C GLU A 9 -1.52 -21.66 -9.45
N LYS A 10 -0.57 -22.58 -9.64
CA LYS A 10 0.37 -22.96 -8.58
C LYS A 10 0.96 -21.67 -8.00
N PRO A 11 1.07 -21.54 -6.67
CA PRO A 11 1.79 -20.41 -6.08
C PRO A 11 3.17 -20.37 -6.73
N LYS A 12 3.49 -19.28 -7.44
CA LYS A 12 4.85 -19.06 -7.93
C LYS A 12 5.74 -19.06 -6.71
N ASP A 13 6.55 -20.09 -6.53
CA ASP A 13 7.51 -20.15 -5.44
C ASP A 13 8.36 -18.88 -5.49
N PRO A 14 8.37 -18.04 -4.43
CA PRO A 14 9.07 -16.76 -4.44
C PRO A 14 10.60 -16.92 -4.57
N LEU A 15 11.11 -18.15 -4.50
CA LEU A 15 12.51 -18.53 -4.61
C LEU A 15 12.92 -18.97 -6.02
N ALA A 16 11.98 -19.14 -6.96
CA ALA A 16 12.29 -19.60 -8.32
C ALA A 16 12.58 -18.40 -9.25
N PHE A 17 13.72 -17.76 -9.07
CA PHE A 17 14.27 -16.79 -10.04
C PHE A 17 15.69 -17.20 -10.44
N ASN A 18 16.02 -17.12 -11.73
CA ASN A 18 17.31 -17.56 -12.25
C ASN A 18 18.36 -16.42 -12.26
N ALA A 19 17.92 -15.17 -12.25
CA ALA A 19 18.79 -14.00 -12.29
C ALA A 19 18.10 -12.78 -11.66
N LEU A 20 18.90 -11.83 -11.18
CA LEU A 20 18.46 -10.53 -10.67
C LEU A 20 19.02 -9.41 -11.56
N ARG A 21 18.19 -8.40 -11.84
CA ARG A 21 18.59 -7.21 -12.58
C ARG A 21 18.31 -5.98 -11.74
N ILE A 22 19.28 -5.08 -11.66
CA ILE A 22 19.13 -3.75 -11.08
C ILE A 22 19.15 -2.69 -12.19
N SER A 23 18.32 -1.65 -12.05
CA SER A 23 18.24 -0.54 -12.99
C SER A 23 17.71 0.70 -12.28
N ILE A 24 17.97 1.88 -12.86
CA ILE A 24 17.33 3.12 -12.41
C ILE A 24 15.82 3.03 -12.64
N ALA A 25 15.04 3.51 -11.68
CA ALA A 25 13.58 3.58 -11.80
C ALA A 25 13.18 4.91 -12.47
N SER A 26 12.31 4.83 -13.49
CA SER A 26 11.69 6.02 -14.07
C SER A 26 10.61 6.58 -13.13
N PRO A 27 10.25 7.88 -13.26
CA PRO A 27 9.15 8.47 -12.48
C PRO A 27 7.84 7.69 -12.61
N ASP A 28 7.53 7.19 -13.81
CA ASP A 28 6.31 6.41 -14.05
C ASP A 28 6.36 5.05 -13.33
N LYS A 29 7.53 4.39 -13.32
CA LYS A 29 7.71 3.12 -12.59
C LYS A 29 7.54 3.30 -11.07
N ILE A 30 7.98 4.44 -10.52
CA ILE A 30 7.77 4.78 -9.10
C ILE A 30 6.28 4.96 -8.81
N ARG A 31 5.51 5.56 -9.73
CA ARG A 31 4.06 5.71 -9.61
C ARG A 31 3.34 4.37 -9.70
N GLU A 32 3.77 3.47 -10.59
CA GLU A 32 3.20 2.12 -10.73
C GLU A 32 3.32 1.28 -9.45
N TRP A 33 4.42 1.43 -8.71
CA TRP A 33 4.60 0.74 -7.42
C TRP A 33 3.76 1.32 -6.29
N SER A 34 3.24 2.54 -6.47
CA SER A 34 2.60 3.29 -5.41
C SER A 34 1.11 2.98 -5.30
N PHE A 35 0.65 2.82 -4.06
CA PHE A 35 -0.78 2.68 -3.72
C PHE A 35 -1.46 4.02 -3.44
N GLY A 36 -0.72 5.13 -3.46
CA GLY A 36 -1.25 6.47 -3.22
C GLY A 36 -0.18 7.50 -2.91
N GLU A 37 -0.58 8.76 -3.05
CA GLU A 37 0.25 9.92 -2.80
C GLU A 37 0.16 10.37 -1.34
N VAL A 38 1.32 10.59 -0.72
CA VAL A 38 1.40 11.21 0.62
C VAL A 38 1.47 12.73 0.43
N LYS A 39 0.48 13.43 0.98
CA LYS A 39 0.33 14.89 0.81
C LYS A 39 0.72 15.67 2.05
N LYS A 40 0.58 15.05 3.22
CA LYS A 40 0.76 15.72 4.49
C LYS A 40 1.85 15.06 5.33
N PRO A 41 2.57 15.83 6.15
CA PRO A 41 3.63 15.30 6.99
C PRO A 41 3.10 14.61 8.26
N GLU A 42 1.79 14.65 8.54
CA GLU A 42 1.29 14.10 9.80
C GLU A 42 1.39 12.56 9.85
N THR A 43 1.56 12.06 11.06
CA THR A 43 1.81 10.64 11.31
C THR A 43 0.56 9.99 11.92
N ILE A 44 0.34 10.24 13.20
CA ILE A 44 -0.77 9.72 13.98
C ILE A 44 -1.41 10.84 14.79
N ASN A 45 -2.70 10.68 15.04
CA ASN A 45 -3.44 11.58 15.91
C ASN A 45 -3.00 11.41 17.37
N TYR A 46 -2.68 12.50 18.06
CA TYR A 46 -2.15 12.45 19.42
C TYR A 46 -3.14 11.91 20.48
N ARG A 47 -4.47 12.07 20.28
CA ARG A 47 -5.48 11.57 21.23
C ARG A 47 -5.92 10.15 20.92
N THR A 48 -6.18 9.88 19.63
CA THR A 48 -6.82 8.62 19.22
C THR A 48 -5.81 7.56 18.80
N PHE A 49 -4.53 7.92 18.63
CA PHE A 49 -3.47 7.09 18.08
C PHE A 49 -3.82 6.48 16.71
N LYS A 50 -4.83 7.03 16.02
CA LYS A 50 -5.21 6.60 14.68
C LYS A 50 -4.32 7.29 13.64
N PRO A 51 -3.93 6.60 12.57
CA PRO A 51 -3.20 7.24 11.48
C PRO A 51 -4.02 8.35 10.83
N GLU A 52 -3.35 9.45 10.52
CA GLU A 52 -3.96 10.58 9.82
C GLU A 52 -4.21 10.27 8.34
N ARG A 53 -5.18 10.97 7.75
CA ARG A 53 -5.54 10.78 6.34
C ARG A 53 -4.55 11.50 5.43
N ASP A 54 -4.08 10.80 4.40
CA ASP A 54 -3.07 11.26 3.43
C ASP A 54 -1.70 11.63 4.05
N GLY A 55 -1.47 11.20 5.29
CA GLY A 55 -0.20 11.31 6.02
C GLY A 55 0.71 10.10 5.85
N LEU A 56 1.86 10.12 6.54
CA LEU A 56 2.94 9.13 6.42
C LEU A 56 2.51 7.71 6.81
N PHE A 57 1.51 7.55 7.70
CA PHE A 57 1.02 6.24 8.14
C PHE A 57 -0.37 5.90 7.62
N CYS A 58 -0.88 6.66 6.64
CA CYS A 58 -2.27 6.59 6.19
C CYS A 58 -2.73 5.14 5.89
N ALA A 59 -3.83 4.73 6.54
CA ALA A 59 -4.38 3.39 6.35
C ALA A 59 -4.98 3.15 4.96
N LYS A 60 -5.33 4.21 4.23
CA LYS A 60 -5.85 4.12 2.85
C LYS A 60 -4.75 3.69 1.86
N ILE A 61 -3.55 4.26 2.01
CA ILE A 61 -2.40 4.01 1.13
C ILE A 61 -1.74 2.68 1.50
N PHE A 62 -1.32 2.56 2.77
CA PHE A 62 -0.50 1.43 3.21
C PHE A 62 -1.33 0.22 3.64
N GLY A 63 -2.63 0.37 3.92
CA GLY A 63 -3.51 -0.70 4.38
C GLY A 63 -3.88 -0.62 5.88
N PRO A 64 -4.70 -1.55 6.37
CA PRO A 64 -5.32 -1.48 7.69
C PRO A 64 -4.33 -1.71 8.83
N VAL A 65 -4.57 -1.05 9.98
CA VAL A 65 -3.73 -1.19 11.19
C VAL A 65 -3.97 -2.53 11.89
N LYS A 66 -5.19 -3.04 11.83
CA LYS A 66 -5.59 -4.32 12.43
C LYS A 66 -6.04 -5.28 11.33
N ASP A 67 -5.82 -6.56 11.55
CA ASP A 67 -6.19 -7.58 10.58
C ASP A 67 -7.71 -7.63 10.35
N TYR A 68 -8.10 -7.57 9.08
CA TYR A 68 -9.50 -7.65 8.66
C TYR A 68 -10.42 -6.63 9.36
N GLU A 69 -9.91 -5.44 9.68
CA GLU A 69 -10.67 -4.33 10.24
C GLU A 69 -10.31 -3.01 9.56
N CYS A 70 -11.34 -2.28 9.11
CA CYS A 70 -11.14 -0.95 8.54
C CYS A 70 -10.87 0.10 9.64
N ASN A 71 -10.23 1.22 9.31
CA ASN A 71 -9.81 2.25 10.30
C ASN A 71 -10.98 2.90 11.08
N CYS A 72 -12.16 3.01 10.45
CA CYS A 72 -13.35 3.56 11.11
C CYS A 72 -14.12 2.53 11.97
N GLY A 73 -13.83 1.23 11.84
CA GLY A 73 -14.52 0.16 12.55
C GLY A 73 -15.90 -0.23 12.01
N LYS A 74 -16.37 0.31 10.86
CA LYS A 74 -17.64 -0.10 10.21
C LYS A 74 -17.59 -1.57 9.78
N TYR A 75 -16.53 -1.93 9.06
CA TYR A 75 -16.27 -3.30 8.61
C TYR A 75 -15.21 -3.93 9.53
N LYS A 76 -15.60 -5.04 10.17
CA LYS A 76 -14.78 -5.84 11.07
C LYS A 76 -14.95 -7.32 10.75
N ARG A 77 -13.93 -8.09 11.13
CA ARG A 77 -13.84 -9.55 11.00
C ARG A 77 -13.67 -9.99 9.53
N MET A 78 -13.32 -11.26 9.38
CA MET A 78 -12.98 -11.87 8.09
C MET A 78 -14.14 -11.90 7.07
N LYS A 79 -15.39 -11.73 7.51
CA LYS A 79 -16.58 -11.73 6.64
C LYS A 79 -16.55 -10.67 5.52
N HIS A 80 -15.86 -9.56 5.76
CA HIS A 80 -15.78 -8.42 4.85
C HIS A 80 -14.44 -8.36 4.12
N ARG A 81 -13.71 -9.48 4.02
CA ARG A 81 -12.40 -9.54 3.37
C ARG A 81 -12.49 -9.04 1.93
N GLY A 82 -11.58 -8.13 1.56
CA GLY A 82 -11.51 -7.52 0.22
C GLY A 82 -12.50 -6.37 -0.01
N VAL A 83 -13.36 -6.03 0.95
CA VAL A 83 -14.26 -4.88 0.84
C VAL A 83 -13.51 -3.59 1.15
N VAL A 84 -13.65 -2.58 0.30
CA VAL A 84 -13.16 -1.23 0.55
C VAL A 84 -14.21 -0.43 1.32
N CYS A 85 -13.81 0.15 2.45
CA CYS A 85 -14.75 0.91 3.27
C CYS A 85 -15.12 2.25 2.63
N GLU A 86 -16.41 2.51 2.39
CA GLU A 86 -16.90 3.79 1.83
C GLU A 86 -16.51 5.01 2.69
N LYS A 87 -16.50 4.87 4.02
CA LYS A 87 -16.26 6.00 4.94
C LYS A 87 -14.78 6.39 5.04
N CYS A 88 -13.88 5.39 5.10
CA CYS A 88 -12.46 5.63 5.34
C CYS A 88 -11.54 5.27 4.16
N GLY A 89 -12.07 4.64 3.11
CA GLY A 89 -11.32 4.18 1.94
C GLY A 89 -10.35 3.03 2.22
N VAL A 90 -10.38 2.45 3.43
CA VAL A 90 -9.46 1.37 3.82
C VAL A 90 -10.03 0.03 3.38
N GLU A 91 -9.22 -0.73 2.67
CA GLU A 91 -9.49 -2.11 2.27
C GLU A 91 -9.34 -3.05 3.46
N VAL A 92 -10.29 -3.98 3.61
CA VAL A 92 -10.30 -4.96 4.72
C VAL A 92 -9.45 -6.17 4.34
N ILE A 93 -8.18 -6.13 4.72
CA ILE A 93 -7.16 -7.14 4.43
C ILE A 93 -6.26 -7.38 5.67
N GLN A 94 -5.28 -8.25 5.57
CA GLN A 94 -4.27 -8.44 6.62
C GLN A 94 -3.40 -7.19 6.75
N SER A 95 -3.04 -6.82 7.98
CA SER A 95 -2.13 -5.71 8.28
C SER A 95 -0.72 -5.91 7.74
N LYS A 96 -0.33 -7.16 7.44
CA LYS A 96 0.97 -7.52 6.84
C LYS A 96 1.28 -6.73 5.57
N VAL A 97 0.27 -6.42 4.76
CA VAL A 97 0.39 -5.64 3.51
C VAL A 97 1.02 -4.26 3.71
N ARG A 98 0.96 -3.69 4.92
CA ARG A 98 1.62 -2.41 5.26
C ARG A 98 3.15 -2.47 5.10
N ARG A 99 3.72 -3.67 5.12
CA ARG A 99 5.16 -3.90 4.89
C ARG A 99 5.52 -4.05 3.42
N GLU A 100 4.54 -4.24 2.55
CA GLU A 100 4.72 -4.53 1.12
C GLU A 100 4.27 -3.36 0.24
N ARG A 101 3.26 -2.59 0.65
CA ARG A 101 2.74 -1.45 -0.11
C ARG A 101 3.65 -0.24 -0.02
N MET A 102 3.95 0.37 -1.17
CA MET A 102 4.72 1.61 -1.28
C MET A 102 3.83 2.84 -1.48
N GLY A 103 4.32 4.00 -1.06
CA GLY A 103 3.72 5.32 -1.31
C GLY A 103 4.69 6.18 -2.12
N HIS A 104 4.19 7.26 -2.73
CA HIS A 104 5.04 8.23 -3.43
C HIS A 104 4.71 9.67 -3.00
N ILE A 105 5.63 10.57 -3.29
CA ILE A 105 5.47 12.02 -3.14
C ILE A 105 5.80 12.66 -4.49
N THR A 106 4.89 13.48 -5.00
CA THR A 106 5.16 14.29 -6.18
C THR A 106 5.96 15.51 -5.77
N LEU A 107 7.19 15.62 -6.25
CA LEU A 107 8.02 16.79 -6.00
C LEU A 107 7.58 17.95 -6.90
N ALA A 108 7.56 19.16 -6.35
CA ALA A 108 7.22 20.37 -7.11
C ALA A 108 8.28 20.71 -8.17
N THR A 109 9.54 20.38 -7.90
CA THR A 109 10.69 20.63 -8.77
C THR A 109 11.56 19.39 -8.87
N PRO A 110 12.27 19.18 -9.99
CA PRO A 110 13.23 18.09 -10.11
C PRO A 110 14.37 18.27 -9.11
N VAL A 111 14.82 17.16 -8.52
CA VAL A 111 15.91 17.12 -7.54
C VAL A 111 16.93 16.08 -7.99
N ALA A 112 18.22 16.42 -7.94
CA ALA A 112 19.29 15.49 -8.24
C ALA A 112 19.38 14.41 -7.16
N HIS A 113 19.54 13.15 -7.59
CA HIS A 113 19.73 12.05 -6.64
C HIS A 113 21.18 12.05 -6.15
N ILE A 114 21.39 12.24 -4.85
CA ILE A 114 22.71 12.46 -4.23
C ILE A 114 23.75 11.38 -4.54
N TRP A 115 23.36 10.12 -4.76
CA TRP A 115 24.31 9.06 -5.12
C TRP A 115 24.91 9.18 -6.53
N PHE A 116 24.35 10.02 -7.39
CA PHE A 116 24.82 10.25 -8.77
C PHE A 116 25.25 11.71 -9.00
N LEU A 117 25.40 12.48 -7.92
CA LEU A 117 25.96 13.83 -7.93
C LEU A 117 27.48 13.75 -7.76
#